data_AF-A0A7V9K2W9-F1
#
_entry.id   AF-A0A7V9K2W9-F1
#
_cell.length_a   1.000
_cell.length_b   1.000
_cell.length_c   1.000
_cell.angle_alpha   90.00
_cell.angle_beta   90.00
_cell.angle_gamma   90.00
#
_symmetry.space_group_name_H-M   'P 1'
#
loop_
_entity.id
_entity.type
_entity.pdbx_description
1 polymer ?
#
loop_
_entity_poly.entity_id
_entity_poly.type
_entity_poly.pdbx_seq_one_letter_code
_entity_poly.pdbx_strand_id
1 'polypeptide(L)'
;MTHTYNISGMTCTGCVAKVKSELLKMGDVTQTDVQLKAPQATITMQKHVPIETLQSALQKAGNYTITEADEGMHHVTSTGEESKSWLETYKPILLIFFYVTILSIIAATTVNGFDWMTGMRIFMSGFFLAFSFFKMLDLKGFADNYSSYDIIAKHFRGWGFIYPFIELGLGIAYAINFNPLITNSVTFVVMTVSIIGVLQTVLNKRKIQCACLGAVFNLPMSTVTIIEDALMIAMSGLMLIALL
;
A
#
# COMPACT_ATOMS: atom_id res chain seq x y z
N MET A 1 24.17 10.96 23.80
CA MET A 1 24.81 10.21 22.69
C MET A 1 23.94 9.02 22.31
N THR A 2 23.99 8.58 21.06
CA THR A 2 23.18 7.46 20.57
C THR A 2 24.09 6.43 19.94
N HIS A 3 23.93 5.16 20.32
CA HIS A 3 24.67 4.03 19.78
C HIS A 3 23.71 2.96 19.29
N THR A 4 24.15 2.20 18.29
CA THR A 4 23.42 1.07 17.74
C THR A 4 24.18 -0.21 18.02
N TYR A 5 23.46 -1.22 18.50
CA TYR A 5 24.00 -2.53 18.83
C TYR A 5 23.17 -3.64 18.19
N ASN A 6 23.79 -4.77 17.89
CA ASN A 6 23.08 -5.99 17.49
C ASN A 6 22.68 -6.77 18.75
N ILE A 7 21.44 -7.27 18.82
CA ILE A 7 20.94 -8.09 19.95
C ILE A 7 20.48 -9.45 19.45
N SER A 8 21.18 -10.50 19.86
CA SER A 8 20.81 -11.90 19.60
C SER A 8 19.97 -12.50 20.74
N GLY A 9 19.12 -13.47 20.42
CA GLY A 9 18.28 -14.21 21.38
C GLY A 9 16.82 -13.74 21.48
N MET A 10 16.42 -12.70 20.74
CA MET A 10 15.03 -12.26 20.66
C MET A 10 14.26 -13.07 19.62
N THR A 11 13.24 -13.81 20.04
CA THR A 11 12.39 -14.63 19.16
C THR A 11 10.93 -14.18 19.12
N CYS A 12 10.57 -13.18 19.93
CA CYS A 12 9.19 -12.82 20.19
C CYS A 12 9.03 -11.34 20.53
N THR A 13 7.83 -10.78 20.35
CA THR A 13 7.52 -9.39 20.74
C THR A 13 7.65 -9.16 22.25
N GLY A 14 7.33 -10.16 23.08
CA GLY A 14 7.58 -10.12 24.52
C GLY A 14 9.06 -10.02 24.88
N CYS A 15 9.93 -10.62 24.06
CA CYS A 15 11.38 -10.60 24.20
C CYS A 15 11.91 -9.18 23.97
N VAL A 16 11.41 -8.50 22.93
CA VAL A 16 11.70 -7.09 22.64
C VAL A 16 11.28 -6.20 23.79
N ALA A 17 10.06 -6.36 24.31
CA ALA A 17 9.57 -5.56 25.43
C ALA A 17 10.42 -5.75 26.70
N LYS A 18 10.87 -6.97 26.97
CA LYS A 18 11.72 -7.30 28.12
C LYS A 18 13.11 -6.65 28.00
N VAL A 19 13.75 -6.77 26.83
CA VAL A 19 15.03 -6.13 26.53
C VAL A 19 14.92 -4.61 26.64
N LYS A 20 13.88 -4.01 26.04
CA LYS A 20 13.62 -2.57 26.09
C LYS A 20 13.45 -2.07 27.53
N SER A 21 12.67 -2.79 28.34
CA SER A 21 12.44 -2.43 29.74
C SER A 21 13.71 -2.50 30.57
N GLU A 22 14.55 -3.50 30.37
CA GLU A 22 15.77 -3.65 31.18
C GLU A 22 16.81 -2.58 30.85
N LEU A 23 16.93 -2.20 29.58
CA LEU A 23 17.81 -1.12 29.15
C LEU A 23 17.32 0.26 29.67
N LEU A 24 16.00 0.48 29.75
CA LEU A 24 15.44 1.75 30.29
C LEU A 24 15.57 1.88 31.81
N LYS A 25 15.76 0.78 32.54
CA LYS A 25 15.99 0.83 34.00
C LYS A 25 17.37 1.39 34.35
N MET A 26 18.29 1.44 33.40
CA MET A 26 19.59 2.05 33.61
C MET A 26 19.41 3.56 33.62
N GLY A 27 19.76 4.21 34.73
CA GLY A 27 19.52 5.65 34.92
C GLY A 27 20.21 6.55 33.88
N ASP A 28 21.25 6.05 33.23
CA ASP A 28 21.99 6.76 32.18
C ASP A 28 21.37 6.63 30.78
N VAL A 29 20.35 5.78 30.59
CA VAL A 29 19.65 5.55 29.32
C VAL A 29 18.32 6.30 29.28
N THR A 30 18.15 7.18 28.29
CA THR A 30 16.94 8.00 28.14
C THR A 30 15.94 7.42 27.15
N GLN A 31 16.41 6.70 26.14
CA GLN A 31 15.55 6.14 25.11
C GLN A 31 16.14 4.86 24.53
N THR A 32 15.27 3.88 24.29
CA THR A 32 15.62 2.61 23.65
C THR A 32 14.61 2.28 22.57
N ASP A 33 15.11 2.07 21.35
CA ASP A 33 14.35 1.49 20.24
C ASP A 33 14.93 0.11 19.93
N VAL A 34 14.12 -0.93 20.05
CA VAL A 34 14.54 -2.33 19.89
C VAL A 34 13.66 -2.98 18.84
N GLN A 35 14.28 -3.58 17.83
CA GLN A 35 13.58 -4.10 16.66
C GLN A 35 13.75 -5.62 16.56
N LEU A 36 12.69 -6.33 16.15
CA LEU A 36 12.72 -7.79 15.97
C LEU A 36 13.07 -8.20 14.53
N LYS A 37 12.66 -7.39 13.53
CA LYS A 37 12.87 -7.69 12.10
C LYS A 37 14.32 -7.52 11.67
N ALA A 38 14.96 -6.47 12.18
CA ALA A 38 16.41 -6.31 12.20
C ALA A 38 16.80 -6.35 13.68
N PRO A 39 17.49 -7.39 14.18
CA PRO A 39 17.75 -7.61 15.60
C PRO A 39 18.76 -6.58 16.14
N GLN A 40 18.34 -5.33 16.19
CA GLN A 40 19.13 -4.15 16.54
C GLN A 40 18.45 -3.38 17.66
N ALA A 41 19.26 -2.75 18.49
CA ALA A 41 18.84 -1.81 19.50
C ALA A 41 19.58 -0.49 19.35
N THR A 42 18.83 0.58 19.18
CA THR A 42 19.31 1.96 19.21
C THR A 42 19.10 2.49 20.62
N ILE A 43 20.19 2.82 21.30
CA ILE A 43 20.18 3.25 22.70
C ILE A 43 20.71 4.68 22.78
N THR A 44 19.87 5.57 23.31
CA THR A 44 20.24 6.95 23.63
C THR A 44 20.57 7.06 25.11
N MET A 45 21.74 7.62 25.39
CA MET A 45 22.34 7.69 26.72
C MET A 45 22.75 9.12 27.05
N GLN A 46 22.64 9.53 28.30
CA GLN A 46 23.16 10.80 28.80
C GLN A 46 24.68 10.75 28.94
N LYS A 47 25.20 9.64 29.47
CA LYS A 47 26.62 9.34 29.61
C LYS A 47 26.93 8.02 28.91
N HIS A 48 28.13 7.89 28.36
CA HIS A 48 28.55 6.63 27.74
C HIS A 48 28.51 5.49 28.76
N VAL A 49 27.78 4.42 28.44
CA VAL A 49 27.73 3.19 29.23
C VAL A 49 28.48 2.11 28.45
N PRO A 50 29.49 1.45 29.04
CA PRO A 50 30.23 0.39 28.37
C PRO A 50 29.33 -0.79 27.98
N ILE A 51 29.62 -1.41 26.83
CA ILE A 51 28.84 -2.56 26.32
C ILE A 51 28.78 -3.73 27.30
N GLU A 52 29.83 -3.95 28.09
CA GLU A 52 29.87 -4.98 29.15
C GLU A 52 28.79 -4.78 30.22
N THR A 53 28.50 -3.51 30.54
CA THR A 53 27.44 -3.15 31.49
C THR A 53 26.07 -3.39 30.88
N LEU A 54 25.90 -3.08 29.59
CA LEU A 54 24.68 -3.38 28.83
C LEU A 54 24.43 -4.90 28.75
N GLN A 55 25.46 -5.68 28.42
CA GLN A 55 25.42 -7.14 28.37
C GLN A 55 25.02 -7.73 29.73
N SER A 56 25.60 -7.21 30.81
CA SER A 56 25.30 -7.66 32.18
C SER A 56 23.85 -7.36 32.58
N ALA A 57 23.29 -6.22 32.16
CA ALA A 57 21.89 -5.90 32.38
C ALA A 57 20.97 -6.87 31.62
N LEU A 58 21.29 -7.14 30.35
CA LEU A 58 20.49 -8.04 29.51
C LEU A 58 20.54 -9.50 29.97
N GLN A 59 21.66 -9.97 30.52
CA GLN A 59 21.77 -11.31 31.10
C GLN A 59 20.79 -11.55 32.27
N LYS A 60 20.43 -10.51 33.03
CA LYS A 60 19.40 -10.61 34.09
C LYS A 60 18.00 -10.82 33.51
N ALA A 61 17.76 -10.36 32.28
CA ALA A 61 16.48 -10.51 31.59
C ALA A 61 16.38 -11.83 30.82
N GLY A 62 17.49 -12.47 30.46
CA GLY A 62 17.51 -13.76 29.77
C GLY A 62 18.81 -14.01 29.00
N ASN A 63 18.81 -15.05 28.16
CA ASN A 63 19.95 -15.40 27.31
C ASN A 63 20.03 -14.48 26.07
N TYR A 64 20.33 -13.21 26.31
CA TYR A 64 20.51 -12.20 25.26
C TYR A 64 21.98 -11.79 25.13
N THR A 65 22.43 -11.58 23.90
CA THR A 65 23.81 -11.17 23.59
C THR A 65 23.78 -9.85 22.84
N ILE A 66 24.52 -8.85 23.32
CA ILE A 66 24.71 -7.55 22.67
C ILE A 66 26.11 -7.47 22.08
N THR A 67 26.22 -7.06 20.82
CA THR A 67 27.50 -6.78 20.15
C THR A 67 27.47 -5.41 19.51
N GLU A 68 28.64 -4.77 19.39
CA GLU A 68 28.75 -3.53 18.64
C GLU A 68 28.33 -3.76 17.19
N ALA A 69 27.53 -2.84 16.65
CA ALA A 69 27.37 -2.78 15.21
C ALA A 69 28.68 -2.25 14.65
N ASP A 70 29.34 -3.06 13.82
CA ASP A 70 30.68 -2.84 13.24
C ASP A 70 30.96 -1.36 12.93
N GLU A 71 32.12 -0.84 13.35
CA GLU A 71 32.53 0.58 13.35
C GLU A 71 32.74 1.19 11.93
N GLY A 72 32.19 0.57 10.90
CA GLY A 72 32.34 0.94 9.49
C GLY A 72 31.18 1.74 8.89
N MET A 73 30.23 2.28 9.67
CA MET A 73 29.13 3.09 9.12
C MET A 73 28.79 4.32 9.95
N HIS A 74 29.12 5.46 9.34
CA HIS A 74 28.56 6.80 9.51
C HIS A 74 27.24 6.88 10.27
N HIS A 75 27.21 7.81 11.23
CA HIS A 75 26.06 8.66 11.57
C HIS A 75 24.74 8.23 10.91
N VAL A 76 23.92 7.45 11.62
CA VAL A 76 22.47 7.46 11.40
C VAL A 76 21.92 8.75 12.01
N THR A 77 22.33 9.87 11.40
CA THR A 77 21.37 10.94 11.17
C THR A 77 20.32 10.30 10.28
N SER A 78 19.06 10.42 10.65
CA SER A 78 17.94 10.10 9.78
C SER A 78 18.11 10.78 8.41
N THR A 79 18.72 10.08 7.47
CA THR A 79 18.84 10.45 6.06
C THR A 79 18.37 9.26 5.26
N GLY A 80 17.20 9.43 4.65
CA GLY A 80 16.74 8.64 3.53
C GLY A 80 16.60 7.15 3.83
N GLU A 81 15.37 6.74 4.14
CA GLU A 81 14.84 5.64 3.33
C GLU A 81 15.27 5.94 1.89
N GLU A 82 16.07 5.09 1.25
CA GLU A 82 16.12 5.07 -0.21
C GLU A 82 14.67 4.91 -0.63
N SER A 83 14.03 6.03 -0.94
CA SER A 83 12.69 6.05 -1.46
C SER A 83 12.83 5.26 -2.73
N LYS A 84 12.35 4.01 -2.73
CA LYS A 84 12.22 3.21 -3.95
C LYS A 84 11.77 4.17 -5.02
N SER A 85 12.54 4.26 -6.10
CA SER A 85 12.25 5.21 -7.18
C SER A 85 10.76 5.12 -7.48
N TRP A 86 10.09 6.27 -7.61
CA TRP A 86 8.65 6.35 -7.89
C TRP A 86 8.25 5.31 -8.96
N LEU A 87 9.10 5.16 -9.98
CA LEU A 87 8.94 4.17 -11.04
C LEU A 87 8.90 2.72 -10.57
N GLU A 88 9.73 2.30 -9.61
CA GLU A 88 9.72 0.93 -9.10
C GLU A 88 8.45 0.63 -8.30
N THR A 89 7.95 1.64 -7.60
CA THR A 89 6.73 1.59 -6.81
C THR A 89 5.54 1.40 -7.78
N TYR A 90 5.41 2.23 -8.83
CA TYR A 90 4.26 2.16 -9.77
C TYR A 90 4.45 1.24 -10.99
N LYS A 91 5.58 0.53 -11.10
CA LYS A 91 5.89 -0.36 -12.23
C LYS A 91 4.75 -1.32 -12.59
N PRO A 92 4.08 -2.00 -11.63
CA PRO A 92 2.97 -2.89 -11.97
C PRO A 92 1.80 -2.17 -12.63
N ILE A 93 1.42 -0.98 -12.14
CA ILE A 93 0.30 -0.19 -12.67
C ILE A 93 0.61 0.34 -14.07
N LEU A 94 1.83 0.85 -14.26
CA LEU A 94 2.26 1.34 -15.58
C LEU A 94 2.31 0.21 -16.62
N LEU A 95 2.73 -0.99 -16.22
CA LEU A 95 2.68 -2.16 -17.10
C LEU A 95 1.24 -2.48 -17.48
N ILE A 96 0.31 -2.54 -16.53
CA ILE A 96 -1.12 -2.79 -16.81
C ILE A 96 -1.65 -1.74 -17.80
N PHE A 97 -1.41 -0.46 -17.52
CA PHE A 97 -1.84 0.63 -18.41
C PHE A 97 -1.32 0.45 -19.82
N PHE A 98 -0.03 0.10 -19.97
CA PHE A 98 0.59 -0.13 -21.27
C PHE A 98 -0.04 -1.31 -22.03
N TYR A 99 -0.15 -2.48 -21.39
CA TYR A 99 -0.74 -3.67 -22.01
C TYR A 99 -2.20 -3.45 -22.40
N VAL A 100 -3.00 -2.86 -21.51
CA VAL A 100 -4.42 -2.59 -21.76
C VAL A 100 -4.60 -1.55 -22.86
N THR A 101 -3.77 -0.50 -22.91
CA THR A 101 -3.80 0.51 -23.99
C THR A 101 -3.53 -0.13 -25.35
N ILE A 102 -2.52 -1.00 -25.45
CA ILE A 102 -2.22 -1.71 -26.71
C ILE A 102 -3.41 -2.56 -27.15
N LEU A 103 -3.97 -3.36 -26.26
CA LEU A 103 -5.14 -4.20 -26.57
C LEU A 103 -6.34 -3.36 -26.99
N SER A 104 -6.53 -2.20 -26.36
CA SER A 104 -7.62 -1.27 -26.66
C SER A 104 -7.48 -0.64 -28.04
N ILE A 105 -6.26 -0.24 -28.43
CA ILE A 105 -5.98 0.29 -29.77
C ILE A 105 -6.19 -0.80 -30.82
N ILE A 106 -5.67 -2.00 -30.59
CA ILE A 106 -5.88 -3.14 -31.50
C ILE A 106 -7.38 -3.37 -31.68
N ALA A 107 -8.13 -3.49 -30.58
CA ALA A 107 -9.58 -3.70 -30.61
C ALA A 107 -10.30 -2.58 -31.37
N ALA A 108 -9.95 -1.32 -31.15
CA ALA A 108 -10.51 -0.17 -31.86
C ALA A 108 -10.33 -0.24 -33.38
N THR A 109 -9.26 -0.91 -33.85
CA THR A 109 -8.97 -1.07 -35.30
C THR A 109 -9.51 -2.35 -35.92
N THR A 110 -10.12 -3.26 -35.15
CA THR A 110 -10.59 -4.56 -35.67
C THR A 110 -11.89 -4.48 -36.46
N VAL A 111 -12.70 -3.46 -36.22
CA VAL A 111 -13.92 -3.16 -37.00
C VAL A 111 -13.50 -2.33 -38.21
N ASN A 112 -14.25 -2.33 -39.32
CA ASN A 112 -13.92 -1.55 -40.52
C ASN A 112 -13.85 -0.03 -40.21
N GLY A 113 -12.68 0.46 -39.77
CA GLY A 113 -12.46 1.82 -39.30
C GLY A 113 -11.91 1.86 -37.87
N PHE A 114 -11.74 3.06 -37.33
CA PHE A 114 -11.33 3.25 -35.93
C PHE A 114 -12.57 3.46 -35.06
N ASP A 115 -12.96 2.46 -34.27
CA ASP A 115 -14.07 2.55 -33.33
C ASP A 115 -13.59 2.89 -31.91
N TRP A 116 -13.67 4.17 -31.57
CA TRP A 116 -13.33 4.70 -30.25
C TRP A 116 -14.16 4.06 -29.11
N MET A 117 -15.43 3.69 -29.35
CA MET A 117 -16.27 3.09 -28.32
C MET A 117 -15.78 1.69 -27.97
N THR A 118 -15.42 0.88 -28.98
CA THR A 118 -14.83 -0.44 -28.75
C THR A 118 -13.49 -0.32 -28.02
N GLY A 119 -12.65 0.64 -28.41
CA GLY A 119 -11.38 0.91 -27.71
C GLY A 119 -11.57 1.27 -26.23
N MET A 120 -12.44 2.23 -25.93
CA MET A 120 -12.76 2.63 -24.54
C MET A 120 -13.34 1.46 -23.74
N ARG A 121 -14.25 0.68 -24.34
CA ARG A 121 -14.86 -0.50 -23.71
C ARG A 121 -13.82 -1.54 -23.28
N ILE A 122 -12.90 -1.87 -24.18
CA ILE A 122 -11.83 -2.84 -23.90
C ILE A 122 -10.83 -2.29 -22.90
N PHE A 123 -10.54 -0.99 -22.95
CA PHE A 123 -9.69 -0.33 -21.96
C PHE A 123 -10.29 -0.47 -20.55
N MET A 124 -11.56 -0.11 -20.39
CA MET A 124 -12.26 -0.20 -19.11
C MET A 124 -12.37 -1.65 -18.61
N SER A 125 -12.63 -2.60 -19.51
CA SER A 125 -12.63 -4.03 -19.16
C SER A 125 -11.29 -4.48 -18.59
N GLY A 126 -10.19 -4.19 -19.30
CA GLY A 126 -8.84 -4.59 -18.88
C GLY A 126 -8.46 -4.01 -17.52
N PHE A 127 -8.79 -2.73 -17.28
CA PHE A 127 -8.54 -2.06 -16.01
C PHE A 127 -9.32 -2.67 -14.85
N PHE A 128 -10.64 -2.86 -14.99
CA PHE A 128 -11.46 -3.45 -13.95
C PHE A 128 -11.06 -4.89 -13.62
N LEU A 129 -10.78 -5.70 -14.64
CA LEU A 129 -10.34 -7.09 -14.43
C LEU A 129 -8.99 -7.16 -13.72
N ALA A 130 -8.02 -6.33 -14.13
CA ALA A 130 -6.71 -6.29 -13.50
C ALA A 130 -6.80 -5.82 -12.04
N PHE A 131 -7.52 -4.73 -11.75
CA PHE A 131 -7.62 -4.24 -10.37
C PHE A 131 -8.45 -5.13 -9.46
N SER A 132 -9.52 -5.72 -9.96
CA SER A 132 -10.25 -6.76 -9.24
C SER A 132 -9.31 -7.92 -8.86
N PHE A 133 -8.50 -8.39 -9.80
CA PHE A 133 -7.55 -9.47 -9.55
C PHE A 133 -6.56 -9.12 -8.42
N PHE A 134 -5.92 -7.95 -8.46
CA PHE A 134 -4.99 -7.55 -7.40
C PHE A 134 -5.65 -7.43 -6.04
N LYS A 135 -6.90 -6.96 -5.99
CA LYS A 135 -7.68 -6.88 -4.74
C LYS A 135 -8.02 -8.26 -4.19
N MET A 136 -8.23 -9.26 -5.07
CA MET A 136 -8.54 -10.63 -4.67
C MET A 136 -7.31 -11.40 -4.17
N LEU A 137 -6.09 -11.03 -4.54
CA LEU A 137 -4.86 -11.68 -4.04
C LEU A 137 -4.72 -11.59 -2.51
N ASP A 138 -5.18 -10.48 -1.92
CA ASP A 138 -5.28 -10.31 -0.47
C ASP A 138 -6.61 -9.62 -0.13
N LEU A 139 -7.71 -10.34 -0.30
CA LEU A 139 -9.06 -9.80 -0.09
C LEU A 139 -9.27 -9.26 1.33
N LYS A 140 -8.70 -9.93 2.34
CA LYS A 140 -8.82 -9.51 3.74
C LYS A 140 -8.01 -8.25 3.99
N GLY A 141 -6.74 -8.22 3.55
CA GLY A 141 -5.91 -7.03 3.63
C GLY A 141 -6.53 -5.86 2.87
N PHE A 142 -7.10 -6.10 1.68
CA PHE A 142 -7.88 -5.13 0.92
C PHE A 142 -9.04 -4.57 1.74
N ALA A 143 -9.95 -5.41 2.24
CA ALA A 143 -11.11 -4.95 3.00
C ALA A 143 -10.72 -4.18 4.28
N ASP A 144 -9.64 -4.60 4.95
CA ASP A 144 -9.14 -3.94 6.16
C ASP A 144 -8.78 -2.48 5.90
N ASN A 145 -7.99 -2.17 4.88
CA ASN A 145 -7.58 -0.78 4.67
C ASN A 145 -8.49 -0.01 3.72
N TYR A 146 -9.26 -0.66 2.86
CA TYR A 146 -10.34 -0.01 2.11
C TYR A 146 -11.34 0.65 3.08
N SER A 147 -11.65 -0.01 4.21
CA SER A 147 -12.52 0.56 5.26
C SER A 147 -11.97 1.80 5.97
N SER A 148 -10.68 2.10 5.83
CA SER A 148 -10.05 3.27 6.46
C SER A 148 -10.32 4.58 5.71
N TYR A 149 -10.66 4.50 4.42
CA TYR A 149 -10.81 5.67 3.54
C TYR A 149 -12.09 5.71 2.70
N ASP A 150 -12.65 4.56 2.31
CA ASP A 150 -13.87 4.55 1.50
C ASP A 150 -15.10 4.93 2.33
N ILE A 151 -15.98 5.72 1.73
CA ILE A 151 -17.13 6.33 2.42
C ILE A 151 -18.11 5.25 2.90
N ILE A 152 -18.34 4.24 2.07
CA ILE A 152 -19.30 3.16 2.35
C ILE A 152 -18.64 2.13 3.28
N ALA A 153 -17.40 1.72 2.99
CA ALA A 153 -16.69 0.71 3.78
C ALA A 153 -16.39 1.18 5.20
N LYS A 154 -16.26 2.48 5.43
CA LYS A 154 -16.11 3.07 6.77
C LYS A 154 -17.33 2.85 7.65
N HIS A 155 -18.53 2.80 7.06
CA HIS A 155 -19.77 2.50 7.78
C HIS A 155 -20.09 1.00 7.79
N PHE A 156 -19.82 0.30 6.69
CA PHE A 156 -20.09 -1.12 6.52
C PHE A 156 -18.86 -1.85 5.97
N ARG A 157 -18.09 -2.48 6.86
CA ARG A 157 -16.88 -3.25 6.50
C ARG A 157 -17.12 -4.34 5.45
N GLY A 158 -18.32 -4.93 5.41
CA GLY A 158 -18.68 -5.93 4.40
C GLY A 158 -18.60 -5.41 2.97
N TRP A 159 -18.72 -4.09 2.76
CA TRP A 159 -18.55 -3.46 1.46
C TRP A 159 -17.16 -3.72 0.86
N GLY A 160 -16.11 -3.70 1.68
CA GLY A 160 -14.74 -3.98 1.22
C GLY A 160 -14.56 -5.41 0.69
N PHE A 161 -15.39 -6.37 1.10
CA PHE A 161 -15.38 -7.72 0.54
C PHE A 161 -16.21 -7.83 -0.74
N ILE A 162 -17.21 -6.98 -0.92
CA ILE A 162 -18.11 -6.99 -2.08
C ILE A 162 -17.50 -6.22 -3.25
N TYR A 163 -16.81 -5.11 -2.97
CA TYR A 163 -16.30 -4.18 -3.97
C TYR A 163 -15.42 -4.82 -5.06
N PRO A 164 -14.46 -5.73 -4.75
CA PRO A 164 -13.68 -6.41 -5.79
C PRO A 164 -14.55 -7.23 -6.75
N PHE A 165 -15.66 -7.80 -6.29
CA PHE A 165 -16.59 -8.53 -7.16
C PHE A 165 -17.45 -7.60 -8.01
N ILE A 166 -17.74 -6.38 -7.54
CA ILE A 166 -18.37 -5.35 -8.37
C ILE A 166 -17.45 -4.99 -9.53
N GLU A 167 -16.16 -4.77 -9.26
CA GLU A 167 -15.17 -4.50 -10.31
C GLU A 167 -15.02 -5.69 -11.28
N LEU A 168 -14.96 -6.92 -10.77
CA LEU A 168 -14.97 -8.11 -11.63
C LEU A 168 -16.19 -8.13 -12.55
N GLY A 169 -17.38 -7.89 -11.98
CA GLY A 169 -18.64 -7.86 -12.72
C GLY A 169 -18.65 -6.79 -13.81
N LEU A 170 -18.19 -5.56 -13.48
CA LEU A 170 -18.04 -4.47 -14.45
C LEU A 170 -17.02 -4.82 -15.54
N GLY A 171 -15.87 -5.38 -15.18
CA GLY A 171 -14.83 -5.79 -16.12
C GLY A 171 -15.33 -6.83 -17.13
N ILE A 172 -16.12 -7.81 -16.67
CA ILE A 172 -16.78 -8.80 -17.52
C ILE A 172 -17.88 -8.14 -18.38
N ALA A 173 -18.71 -7.28 -17.80
CA ALA A 173 -19.78 -6.59 -18.51
C ALA A 173 -19.24 -5.75 -19.67
N TYR A 174 -18.14 -5.03 -19.46
CA TYR A 174 -17.42 -4.33 -20.52
C TYR A 174 -16.83 -5.30 -21.56
N ALA A 175 -16.24 -6.42 -21.14
CA ALA A 175 -15.65 -7.41 -22.06
C ALA A 175 -16.69 -7.96 -23.05
N ILE A 176 -17.88 -8.31 -22.55
CA ILE A 176 -18.94 -8.94 -23.36
C ILE A 176 -19.90 -7.91 -23.98
N ASN A 177 -19.67 -6.62 -23.79
CA ASN A 177 -20.57 -5.54 -24.22
C ASN A 177 -21.99 -5.66 -23.65
N PHE A 178 -22.12 -6.09 -22.39
CA PHE A 178 -23.41 -6.24 -21.73
C PHE A 178 -24.04 -4.87 -21.50
N ASN A 179 -25.22 -4.63 -22.10
CA ASN A 179 -26.03 -3.42 -22.00
C ASN A 179 -25.22 -2.14 -21.67
N PRO A 180 -24.61 -1.48 -22.69
CA PRO A 180 -23.69 -0.37 -22.48
C PRO A 180 -24.27 0.77 -21.64
N LEU A 181 -25.57 1.04 -21.75
CA LEU A 181 -26.23 2.09 -20.98
C LEU A 181 -26.18 1.79 -19.47
N ILE A 182 -26.56 0.57 -19.07
CA ILE A 182 -26.55 0.17 -17.66
C ILE A 182 -25.12 0.08 -17.14
N THR A 183 -24.23 -0.58 -17.88
CA THR A 183 -22.85 -0.79 -17.47
C THR A 183 -22.13 0.55 -17.25
N ASN A 184 -22.21 1.47 -18.22
CA ASN A 184 -21.59 2.78 -18.07
C ASN A 184 -22.23 3.62 -16.95
N SER A 185 -23.55 3.53 -16.75
CA SER A 185 -24.25 4.24 -15.68
C SER A 185 -23.81 3.76 -14.30
N VAL A 186 -23.76 2.44 -14.09
CA VAL A 186 -23.29 1.84 -12.83
C VAL A 186 -21.84 2.20 -12.59
N THR A 187 -20.99 2.08 -13.61
CA THR A 187 -19.57 2.46 -13.50
C THR A 187 -19.40 3.92 -13.11
N PHE A 188 -20.10 4.84 -13.77
CA PHE A 188 -20.02 6.27 -13.48
C PHE A 188 -20.34 6.56 -12.01
N VAL A 189 -21.42 5.95 -11.49
CA VAL A 189 -21.81 6.09 -10.08
C VAL A 189 -20.78 5.48 -9.12
N VAL A 190 -20.38 4.22 -9.35
CA VAL A 190 -19.44 3.52 -8.45
C VAL A 190 -18.09 4.24 -8.39
N MET A 191 -17.56 4.66 -9.54
CA MET A 191 -16.28 5.38 -9.60
C MET A 191 -16.36 6.78 -9.00
N THR A 192 -17.49 7.48 -9.19
CA THR A 192 -17.71 8.79 -8.55
C THR A 192 -17.76 8.66 -7.03
N VAL A 193 -18.36 7.60 -6.48
CA VAL A 193 -18.35 7.38 -5.03
C VAL A 193 -16.94 7.04 -4.54
N SER A 194 -16.22 6.17 -5.25
CA SER A 194 -14.84 5.76 -4.91
C SER A 194 -13.89 6.96 -4.86
N ILE A 195 -13.89 7.80 -5.90
CA ILE A 195 -12.95 8.92 -6.01
C ILE A 195 -13.15 9.93 -4.88
N ILE A 196 -14.37 10.15 -4.38
CA ILE A 196 -14.63 11.05 -3.26
C ILE A 196 -13.93 10.54 -1.99
N GLY A 197 -13.97 9.22 -1.72
CA GLY A 197 -13.27 8.61 -0.58
C GLY A 197 -11.74 8.75 -0.68
N VAL A 198 -11.20 8.53 -1.88
CA VAL A 198 -9.76 8.69 -2.17
C VAL A 198 -9.33 10.16 -2.03
N LEU A 199 -10.06 11.09 -2.63
CA LEU A 199 -9.78 12.53 -2.57
C LEU A 199 -9.78 13.05 -1.14
N GLN A 200 -10.79 12.69 -0.34
CA GLN A 200 -10.86 13.08 1.07
C GLN A 200 -9.63 12.59 1.86
N THR A 201 -9.13 11.41 1.53
CA THR A 201 -7.99 10.79 2.24
C THR A 201 -6.66 11.43 1.86
N VAL A 202 -6.45 11.66 0.55
CA VAL A 202 -5.23 12.32 0.05
C VAL A 202 -5.14 13.76 0.54
N LEU A 203 -6.25 14.50 0.54
CA LEU A 203 -6.31 15.89 1.02
C LEU A 203 -6.08 16.00 2.54
N ASN A 204 -6.51 15.00 3.32
CA ASN A 204 -6.40 15.04 4.78
C ASN A 204 -5.00 14.70 5.32
N LYS A 205 -3.99 14.45 4.46
CA LYS A 205 -2.58 14.15 4.82
C LYS A 205 -2.42 13.18 6.01
N ARG A 206 -3.38 12.29 6.23
CA ARG A 206 -3.30 11.32 7.32
C ARG A 206 -2.31 10.25 6.91
N LYS A 207 -1.09 10.33 7.45
CA LYS A 207 -0.09 9.26 7.40
C LYS A 207 -0.61 8.08 8.21
N ILE A 208 -1.37 7.20 7.58
CA ILE A 208 -1.69 5.90 8.16
C ILE A 208 -1.24 4.86 7.14
N GLN A 209 -0.19 4.13 7.53
CA GLN A 209 0.33 2.97 6.83
C GLN A 209 -0.82 1.97 6.67
N CYS A 210 -1.22 1.70 5.43
CA CYS A 210 -2.33 0.81 5.12
C CYS A 210 -1.81 -0.48 4.46
N ALA A 211 -2.12 -1.59 5.09
CA ALA A 211 -1.71 -2.96 4.83
C ALA A 211 -2.28 -3.61 3.54
N CYS A 212 -3.04 -2.91 2.67
CA CYS A 212 -3.79 -3.55 1.57
C CYS A 212 -2.87 -3.98 0.44
N LEU A 213 -1.88 -3.15 0.14
CA LEU A 213 -0.82 -3.46 -0.80
C LEU A 213 0.54 -3.54 -0.11
N GLY A 214 0.61 -3.25 1.19
CA GLY A 214 1.85 -3.31 1.96
C GLY A 214 2.40 -4.71 2.22
N ALA A 215 1.56 -5.75 2.08
CA ALA A 215 1.99 -7.13 2.26
C ALA A 215 2.73 -7.70 1.04
N VAL A 216 2.52 -7.16 -0.17
CA VAL A 216 3.17 -7.67 -1.40
C VAL A 216 3.91 -6.59 -2.22
N PHE A 217 3.46 -5.31 -2.24
CA PHE A 217 4.09 -4.24 -3.07
C PHE A 217 4.21 -2.82 -2.47
N ASN A 218 3.76 -2.54 -1.24
CA ASN A 218 3.90 -1.26 -0.52
C ASN A 218 3.54 0.01 -1.33
N LEU A 219 2.47 -0.03 -2.13
CA LEU A 219 1.98 1.16 -2.82
C LEU A 219 1.18 2.05 -1.86
N PRO A 220 1.64 3.27 -1.52
CA PRO A 220 0.78 4.24 -0.84
C PRO A 220 -0.39 4.60 -1.78
N MET A 221 -1.59 4.79 -1.22
CA MET A 221 -2.69 5.43 -1.92
C MET A 221 -2.18 6.77 -2.48
N SER A 222 -2.13 6.86 -3.81
CA SER A 222 -1.32 7.85 -4.52
C SER A 222 -2.17 8.72 -5.44
N THR A 223 -1.61 9.84 -5.87
CA THR A 223 -2.15 10.69 -6.94
C THR A 223 -2.45 9.90 -8.23
N VAL A 224 -1.77 8.77 -8.44
CA VAL A 224 -2.01 7.87 -9.58
C VAL A 224 -3.43 7.28 -9.56
N THR A 225 -3.95 6.87 -8.40
CA THR A 225 -5.31 6.32 -8.27
C THR A 225 -6.37 7.38 -8.57
N ILE A 226 -6.13 8.63 -8.16
CA ILE A 226 -7.04 9.75 -8.49
C ILE A 226 -7.11 9.96 -10.01
N ILE A 227 -5.97 9.91 -10.70
CA ILE A 227 -5.91 10.07 -12.16
C ILE A 227 -6.64 8.92 -12.85
N GLU A 228 -6.48 7.70 -12.36
CA GLU A 228 -7.11 6.50 -12.90
C GLU A 228 -8.63 6.52 -12.72
N ASP A 229 -9.14 6.73 -11.49
CA ASP A 229 -10.57 6.85 -11.23
C ASP A 229 -11.20 7.98 -12.08
N ALA A 230 -10.53 9.14 -12.17
CA ALA A 230 -11.01 10.26 -12.98
C ALA A 230 -11.08 9.92 -14.47
N LEU A 231 -10.09 9.18 -14.99
CA LEU A 231 -10.09 8.69 -16.36
C LEU A 231 -11.28 7.75 -16.62
N MET A 232 -11.57 6.83 -15.72
CA MET A 232 -12.69 5.89 -15.85
C MET A 232 -14.05 6.59 -15.76
N ILE A 233 -14.19 7.60 -14.90
CA ILE A 233 -15.38 8.46 -14.83
C ILE A 233 -15.57 9.22 -16.15
N ALA A 234 -14.50 9.81 -16.69
CA ALA A 234 -14.57 10.52 -17.96
C ALA A 234 -14.95 9.60 -19.12
N MET A 235 -14.33 8.41 -19.22
CA MET A 235 -14.64 7.43 -20.26
C MET A 235 -16.08 6.94 -20.17
N SER A 236 -16.56 6.53 -18.99
CA SER A 236 -17.96 6.11 -18.81
C SER A 236 -18.94 7.25 -19.12
N GLY A 237 -18.65 8.47 -18.72
CA GLY A 237 -19.47 9.65 -19.04
C GLY A 237 -19.53 9.94 -20.54
N LEU A 238 -18.38 9.93 -21.23
CA LEU A 238 -18.33 10.10 -22.69
C LEU A 238 -19.09 9.00 -23.44
N MET A 239 -18.94 7.75 -23.00
CA MET A 239 -19.67 6.63 -23.58
C MET A 239 -21.18 6.74 -23.33
N LEU A 240 -21.63 7.26 -22.18
CA LEU A 240 -23.05 7.54 -21.94
C LEU A 240 -23.60 8.62 -22.86
N ILE A 241 -22.86 9.73 -23.03
CA ILE A 241 -23.27 10.82 -23.91
C ILE A 241 -23.33 10.34 -25.36
N ALA A 242 -22.42 9.48 -25.79
CA ALA A 242 -22.43 8.92 -27.14
C ALA A 242 -23.58 7.91 -27.39
N LEU A 243 -24.22 7.40 -26.33
CA LEU A 243 -25.33 6.44 -26.40
C LEU A 243 -26.72 7.10 -26.33
N LEU A 244 -26.79 8.38 -25.93
CA LEU A 244 -28.01 9.19 -25.85
C LEU A 244 -28.24 9.97 -27.14
#